data_AF-A0AA36DU69-F1
#
_entry.id   AF-A0AA36DU69-F1
#
_cell.length_a   1.000
_cell.length_b   1.000
_cell.length_c   1.000
_cell.angle_alpha   90.00
_cell.angle_beta   90.00
_cell.angle_gamma   90.00
#
_symmetry.space_group_name_H-M   'P 1'
#
loop_
_entity.id
_entity.type
_entity.pdbx_description
1 polymer ?
#
loop_
_entity_poly.entity_id
_entity_poly.type
_entity_poly.pdbx_seq_one_letter_code
_entity_poly.pdbx_strand_id
1 'polypeptide(L)'
;MKTVLIAIFCVALSSAEKRKKPLCEMCEEVVKTMDKLLKKGEDLEKAMKKYCDTDCPDYLKQYCLKIDKKLKYLIQKLEDHGTPEEICTSMHLCAV
;
A
#
# COMPACT_ATOMS: atom_id res chain seq x y z
N MET A 1 5.52 34.42 -19.26
CA MET A 1 4.93 33.08 -19.47
C MET A 1 5.85 31.95 -19.01
N LYS A 2 7.12 31.88 -19.47
CA LYS A 2 8.08 30.84 -19.03
C LYS A 2 8.33 30.81 -17.51
N THR A 3 8.49 31.97 -16.87
CA THR A 3 8.69 32.09 -15.41
C THR A 3 7.48 31.64 -14.57
N VAL A 4 6.27 31.85 -15.09
CA VAL A 4 5.02 31.42 -14.45
C VAL A 4 4.85 29.90 -14.55
N LEU A 5 5.20 29.30 -15.69
CA LEU A 5 5.19 27.85 -15.89
C LEU A 5 6.18 27.13 -14.96
N ILE A 6 7.39 27.69 -14.78
CA ILE A 6 8.41 27.17 -13.86
C ILE A 6 7.91 27.21 -12.41
N ALA A 7 7.31 28.33 -11.99
CA ALA A 7 6.76 28.46 -10.64
C ALA A 7 5.63 27.46 -10.34
N ILE A 8 4.72 27.23 -11.29
CA ILE A 8 3.62 26.26 -11.14
C ILE A 8 4.16 24.83 -11.02
N PHE A 9 5.17 24.48 -11.84
CA PHE A 9 5.79 23.15 -11.81
C PHE A 9 6.51 22.88 -10.48
N CYS A 10 7.25 23.87 -9.95
CA CYS A 10 7.91 23.76 -8.64
C CYS A 10 6.91 23.59 -7.48
N VAL A 11 5.78 24.31 -7.51
CA VAL A 11 4.76 24.22 -6.45
C VAL A 11 4.07 22.85 -6.46
N ALA A 12 3.77 22.29 -7.64
CA ALA A 12 3.15 20.96 -7.77
C ALA A 12 4.05 19.84 -7.22
N LEU A 13 5.34 19.84 -7.54
CA LEU A 13 6.31 18.86 -7.05
C LEU A 13 6.48 18.91 -5.52
N SER A 14 6.56 20.11 -4.94
CA SER A 14 6.73 20.27 -3.49
C SER A 14 5.56 19.72 -2.66
N SER A 15 4.36 19.70 -3.24
CA SER A 15 3.14 19.22 -2.59
C SER A 15 3.04 17.69 -2.61
N ALA A 16 3.50 17.07 -3.69
CA ALA A 16 3.51 15.61 -3.83
C ALA A 16 4.49 14.94 -2.84
N GLU A 17 5.71 15.48 -2.72
CA GLU A 17 6.74 14.95 -1.82
C GLU A 17 6.35 15.07 -0.33
N LYS A 18 5.71 16.17 0.06
CA LYS A 18 5.19 16.33 1.44
C LYS A 18 4.11 15.32 1.81
N ARG A 19 3.31 14.85 0.84
CA ARG A 19 2.27 13.83 1.08
C ARG A 19 2.84 12.41 1.10
N LYS A 20 3.93 12.16 0.37
CA LYS A 20 4.58 10.85 0.34
C LYS A 20 5.16 10.46 1.70
N LYS A 21 5.71 11.38 2.49
CA LYS A 21 6.32 11.01 3.78
C LYS A 21 5.33 10.32 4.75
N PRO A 22 4.17 10.90 5.10
CA PRO A 22 3.19 10.21 5.95
C PRO A 22 2.63 8.93 5.33
N LEU A 23 2.47 8.88 4.00
CA LEU A 23 1.98 7.69 3.30
C LEU A 23 3.01 6.56 3.29
N CYS A 24 4.30 6.90 3.19
CA CYS A 24 5.43 5.98 3.28
C CYS A 24 5.51 5.37 4.68
N GLU A 25 5.48 6.20 5.72
CA GLU A 25 5.48 5.73 7.12
C GLU A 25 4.30 4.78 7.40
N MET A 26 3.09 5.18 6.98
CA MET A 26 1.90 4.33 7.12
C MET A 26 2.03 3.02 6.35
N CYS A 27 2.57 3.06 5.12
CA CYS A 27 2.80 1.86 4.33
C CYS A 27 3.77 0.91 5.04
N GLU A 28 4.91 1.42 5.50
CA GLU A 28 5.92 0.61 6.17
C GLU A 28 5.39 -0.04 7.44
N GLU A 29 4.60 0.68 8.24
CA GLU A 29 3.98 0.13 9.43
C GLU A 29 3.00 -1.01 9.10
N VAL A 30 2.21 -0.86 8.04
CA VAL A 30 1.31 -1.92 7.54
C VAL A 30 2.13 -3.13 7.09
N VAL A 31 3.18 -2.92 6.30
CA VAL A 31 4.06 -4.00 5.82
C VAL A 31 4.73 -4.74 6.99
N LYS A 32 5.28 -4.00 7.96
CA LYS A 32 5.87 -4.56 9.20
C LYS A 32 4.83 -5.36 10.01
N THR A 33 3.58 -4.90 10.04
CA THR A 33 2.50 -5.61 10.73
C THR A 33 2.17 -6.92 10.03
N MET A 34 2.02 -6.89 8.70
CA MET A 34 1.74 -8.09 7.92
C MET A 34 2.85 -9.14 8.01
N ASP A 35 4.12 -8.72 7.92
CA ASP A 35 5.27 -9.61 8.11
C ASP A 35 5.24 -10.32 9.48
N LYS A 36 4.87 -9.61 10.55
CA LYS A 36 4.71 -10.20 11.88
C LYS A 36 3.57 -11.23 11.94
N LEU A 37 2.44 -10.97 11.27
CA LEU A 37 1.30 -11.90 11.25
C LEU A 37 1.66 -13.17 10.45
N LEU A 38 2.33 -13.01 9.30
CA LEU A 38 2.83 -14.14 8.51
C LEU A 38 3.84 -14.99 9.30
N LYS A 39 4.79 -14.36 10.00
CA LYS A 39 5.75 -15.07 10.88
C LYS A 39 5.10 -15.83 12.03
N LYS A 40 3.90 -15.42 12.47
CA LYS A 40 3.10 -16.14 13.47
C LYS A 40 2.30 -17.32 12.89
N GLY A 41 2.37 -17.52 11.57
CA GLY A 41 1.60 -18.55 10.86
C GLY A 41 0.15 -18.15 10.61
N GLU A 42 -0.18 -16.86 10.65
CA GLU A 42 -1.52 -16.39 10.30
C GLU A 42 -1.72 -16.37 8.78
N ASP A 43 -2.77 -17.05 8.32
CA ASP A 43 -3.16 -17.08 6.91
C ASP A 43 -4.04 -15.86 6.59
N LEU A 44 -3.37 -14.76 6.25
CA LEU A 44 -3.99 -13.48 5.90
C LEU A 44 -4.88 -13.57 4.66
N GLU A 45 -4.50 -14.40 3.67
CA GLU A 45 -5.31 -14.60 2.47
C GLU A 45 -6.65 -15.24 2.80
N LYS A 46 -6.62 -16.28 3.63
CA LYS A 46 -7.85 -16.97 4.06
C LYS A 46 -8.73 -16.06 4.92
N ALA A 47 -8.14 -15.27 5.81
CA ALA A 47 -8.88 -14.31 6.63
C ALA A 47 -9.59 -13.27 5.77
N MET A 48 -8.87 -12.67 4.81
CA MET A 48 -9.43 -11.65 3.92
C MET A 48 -10.48 -12.23 2.96
N LYS A 49 -10.23 -13.40 2.40
CA LYS A 49 -11.19 -14.09 1.55
C LYS A 49 -12.48 -14.39 2.31
N LYS A 50 -12.39 -14.93 3.53
CA LYS A 50 -13.56 -15.20 4.38
C LYS A 50 -14.36 -13.92 4.64
N TYR A 51 -13.67 -12.83 4.97
CA TYR A 51 -14.30 -11.54 5.19
C TYR A 51 -15.04 -11.06 3.93
N CYS A 52 -14.40 -11.08 2.75
CA CYS A 52 -15.02 -10.66 1.50
C CYS A 52 -16.21 -11.53 1.09
N ASP A 53 -16.19 -12.82 1.42
CA ASP A 53 -17.26 -13.74 1.06
C ASP A 53 -18.46 -13.63 2.00
N THR A 54 -18.21 -13.40 3.30
CA THR A 54 -19.18 -13.62 4.39
C THR A 54 -19.62 -12.34 5.10
N ASP A 55 -18.68 -11.47 5.42
CA ASP A 55 -18.91 -10.33 6.32
C ASP A 55 -18.99 -9.00 5.57
N CYS A 56 -18.46 -8.95 4.34
CA CYS A 56 -18.51 -7.78 3.48
C CYS A 56 -19.93 -7.58 2.91
N PRO A 57 -20.55 -6.40 3.13
CA PRO A 57 -21.82 -6.06 2.50
C PRO A 57 -21.77 -6.17 0.97
N ASP A 58 -22.87 -6.60 0.35
CA ASP A 58 -22.92 -6.88 -1.09
C ASP A 58 -22.50 -5.69 -1.96
N TYR A 59 -22.89 -4.47 -1.59
CA TYR A 59 -22.52 -3.25 -2.33
C TYR A 59 -21.01 -2.94 -2.28
N LEU A 60 -20.27 -3.53 -1.34
CA LEU A 60 -18.81 -3.39 -1.20
C LEU A 60 -18.04 -4.57 -1.77
N LYS A 61 -18.72 -5.64 -2.20
CA LYS A 61 -18.08 -6.91 -2.57
C LYS A 61 -17.03 -6.77 -3.67
N GLN A 62 -17.30 -5.92 -4.68
CA GLN A 62 -16.31 -5.62 -5.72
C GLN A 62 -15.06 -4.90 -5.20
N TYR A 63 -15.21 -4.00 -4.22
CA TYR A 63 -14.07 -3.33 -3.60
C TYR A 63 -13.28 -4.29 -2.73
N CYS A 64 -13.96 -5.15 -1.99
CA CYS A 64 -13.31 -6.17 -1.16
C CYS A 64 -12.45 -7.10 -2.00
N LEU A 65 -12.97 -7.62 -3.12
CA LEU A 65 -12.20 -8.46 -4.04
C LEU A 65 -10.98 -7.75 -4.65
N LYS A 66 -11.05 -6.43 -4.87
CA LYS A 66 -9.89 -5.64 -5.31
C LYS A 66 -8.83 -5.55 -4.21
N ILE A 67 -9.24 -5.41 -2.96
CA ILE A 67 -8.33 -5.37 -1.80
C ILE A 67 -7.72 -6.76 -1.58
N ASP A 68 -8.49 -7.84 -1.65
CA ASP A 68 -8.00 -9.22 -1.56
C ASP A 68 -6.88 -9.48 -2.58
N LYS A 69 -7.08 -9.11 -3.85
CA LYS A 69 -6.04 -9.24 -4.89
C LYS A 69 -4.78 -8.44 -4.57
N LYS A 70 -4.92 -7.23 -4.03
CA LYS A 70 -3.78 -6.40 -3.62
C LYS A 70 -3.05 -6.99 -2.40
N LEU A 71 -3.79 -7.57 -1.47
CA LEU A 71 -3.24 -8.25 -0.29
C LEU A 71 -2.37 -9.44 -0.72
N LYS A 72 -2.83 -10.27 -1.65
CA LYS A 72 -2.05 -11.39 -2.21
C LYS A 72 -0.72 -10.95 -2.81
N TYR A 73 -0.75 -9.88 -3.62
CA TYR A 73 0.46 -9.29 -4.17
C TYR A 73 1.43 -8.82 -3.08
N LEU A 74 0.91 -8.21 -2.01
CA LEU A 74 1.72 -7.71 -0.90
C LEU A 74 2.34 -8.86 -0.08
N ILE A 75 1.59 -9.94 0.16
CA ILE A 75 2.08 -11.15 0.83
C ILE A 75 3.20 -11.79 0.01
N GLN A 76 3.00 -11.96 -1.31
CA GLN A 76 4.03 -12.48 -2.20
C GLN A 76 5.33 -11.65 -2.12
N LYS A 77 5.22 -10.31 -2.07
CA LYS A 77 6.39 -9.44 -1.94
C LYS A 77 7.10 -9.54 -0.59
N LEU A 78 6.37 -9.86 0.47
CA LEU A 78 6.93 -10.13 1.80
C LEU A 78 7.68 -11.47 1.82
N GLU A 79 7.16 -12.48 1.13
CA GLU A 79 7.82 -13.79 0.97
C GLU A 79 9.09 -13.69 0.10
N ASP A 80 9.13 -12.76 -0.87
CA ASP A 80 10.33 -12.42 -1.65
C ASP A 80 11.44 -11.71 -0.81
N HIS A 81 11.25 -11.54 0.50
CA HIS A 81 12.17 -10.89 1.46
C HIS A 81 12.48 -9.41 1.19
N GLY A 82 11.57 -8.67 0.55
CA GLY A 82 11.72 -7.22 0.42
C GLY A 82 11.64 -6.51 1.77
N THR A 83 12.49 -5.49 1.97
CA THR A 83 12.37 -4.59 3.13
C THR A 83 11.07 -3.76 3.03
N PRO A 84 10.51 -3.27 4.14
CA PRO A 84 9.32 -2.42 4.11
C PRO A 84 9.46 -1.19 3.18
N GLU A 85 10.65 -0.59 3.15
CA GLU A 85 10.96 0.55 2.29
C GLU A 85 10.93 0.17 0.80
N GLU A 86 11.57 -0.94 0.42
CA GLU A 86 11.57 -1.43 -0.97
C GLU A 86 10.15 -1.76 -1.46
N ILE A 87 9.37 -2.43 -0.61
CA ILE A 87 7.97 -2.77 -0.92
C ILE A 87 7.14 -1.50 -1.10
N CYS A 88 7.22 -0.55 -0.18
CA CYS A 88 6.46 0.69 -0.23
C CYS A 88 6.91 1.64 -1.35
N THR A 89 8.18 1.59 -1.74
CA THR A 89 8.71 2.29 -2.91
C THR A 89 8.16 1.68 -4.21
N SER A 90 8.07 0.35 -4.30
CA SER A 90 7.45 -0.33 -5.46
C SER A 90 5.96 0.00 -5.63
N MET A 91 5.30 0.42 -4.54
CA MET A 91 3.90 0.88 -4.54
C MET A 91 3.76 2.39 -4.78
N HIS A 92 4.87 3.11 -5.00
CA HIS A 92 4.94 4.56 -5.15
C HIS A 92 4.41 5.34 -3.93
N LEU A 93 4.42 4.72 -2.75
CA LEU A 93 4.01 5.35 -1.49
C LEU A 93 5.19 6.01 -0.78
N CYS A 94 6.40 5.49 -1.01
CA CYS A 94 7.66 6.16 -0.68
C CYS A 94 8.24 6.86 -1.92
N ALA A 95 8.93 7.98 -1.70
CA ALA A 95 9.76 8.58 -2.74
C ALA A 95 11.05 7.76 -2.88
N VAL A 96 11.58 7.70 -4.10
CA VAL A 96 12.89 7.10 -4.41
C VAL A 96 13.99 8.13 -4.16
#